data_AF-A0A246BII1-F1
#
_entry.id   AF-A0A246BII1-F1
#
_cell.length_a   1.000
_cell.length_b   1.000
_cell.length_c   1.000
_cell.angle_alpha   90.00
_cell.angle_beta   90.00
_cell.angle_gamma   90.00
#
_symmetry.space_group_name_H-M   'P 1'
#
loop_
_entity.id
_entity.type
_entity.pdbx_description
1 polymer ?
#
loop_
_entity_poly.entity_id
_entity_poly.type
_entity_poly.pdbx_seq_one_letter_code
_entity_poly.pdbx_strand_id
1 'polypeptide(L)'
;MGRTPASIKRIQTQLNLTPEEKQTLKLLYEYDGAWTEQELRLKCPRRDAILEAGLLHSIHTVIGRLYMLSVTGRRTVLRDASSTLIAPQRNLDRAYIRLCMNDYGYQETDQTNTRDLEQYGGKMELFERVTPQGVALVGGVMSGGGFTRTTVERIVTRLKSSALAHGFRVILFTPSPTRGRALAQKHSSMLTVLHHLPGGTGNRLQLTTFGPPKDDAYAGPASSALLEELVLRKKPDVFPAQTLELLRSRRAERIERFMTDLTSDRVISAEQLWRHYMLHPRDLKNVRYVEAVMHPVYSRVSLEVKTRFYLASDALQYQDDNALGHAAGVGEMRRMMNVPTGEAFQLHPHRRLARDAPDAVFHSPYGPIAFEYDTGAYKLRTVQSKLESFVQQGYLQTIWGTANDRRVPTIQGVMSAEEGARGEVILSEWWRGLPIS
;
A
#
# COMPACT_ATOMS: atom_id res chain seq x y z
N MET A 1 -8.36 26.09 -0.53
CA MET A 1 -6.98 25.55 -0.43
C MET A 1 -6.78 25.00 0.97
N GLY A 2 -7.00 23.69 1.17
CA GLY A 2 -6.87 23.07 2.49
C GLY A 2 -5.39 22.84 2.82
N ARG A 3 -4.90 23.45 3.91
CA ARG A 3 -3.59 23.15 4.47
C ARG A 3 -3.54 21.65 4.82
N THR A 4 -2.47 20.99 4.38
CA THR A 4 -2.09 19.65 4.81
C THR A 4 -2.15 19.58 6.35
N PRO A 5 -2.83 18.60 6.96
CA PRO A 5 -2.92 18.53 8.41
C PRO A 5 -1.52 18.35 9.02
N ALA A 6 -1.19 19.25 9.93
CA ALA A 6 0.02 19.18 10.75
C ALA A 6 -0.16 18.06 11.78
N SER A 7 0.30 16.85 11.46
CA SER A 7 0.54 15.83 12.47
C SER A 7 1.96 15.29 12.26
N ILE A 8 2.73 15.35 13.35
CA ILE A 8 4.20 15.32 13.42
C ILE A 8 4.84 16.64 12.96
N LYS A 9 4.83 17.67 13.83
CA LYS A 9 5.92 18.65 13.86
C LYS A 9 7.20 17.91 14.25
N ARG A 10 7.78 17.15 13.32
CA ARG A 10 9.23 16.95 13.32
C ARG A 10 9.77 18.35 13.12
N ILE A 11 10.56 18.84 14.07
CA ILE A 11 11.49 19.92 13.80
C ILE A 11 12.22 19.46 12.53
N GLN A 12 11.86 20.01 11.39
CA GLN A 12 12.58 19.76 10.15
C GLN A 12 13.89 20.51 10.33
N THR A 13 14.84 19.87 11.00
CA THR A 13 16.21 20.35 11.02
C THR A 13 16.63 20.41 9.57
N GLN A 14 16.77 21.61 9.02
CA GLN A 14 17.28 21.79 7.67
C GLN A 14 18.71 21.28 7.65
N LEU A 15 18.86 20.03 7.22
CA LEU A 15 20.15 19.40 7.07
C LEU A 15 20.77 19.88 5.76
N ASN A 16 21.85 20.64 5.86
CA ASN A 16 22.65 21.00 4.69
C ASN A 16 23.39 19.75 4.20
N LEU A 17 23.05 19.33 2.98
CA LEU A 17 23.70 18.23 2.28
C LEU A 17 24.92 18.75 1.52
N THR A 18 26.04 18.02 1.58
CA THR A 18 27.18 18.27 0.68
C THR A 18 26.80 17.93 -0.77
N PRO A 19 27.54 18.45 -1.77
CA PRO A 19 27.31 18.08 -3.17
C PRO A 19 27.41 16.57 -3.42
N GLU A 20 28.35 15.91 -2.74
CA GLU A 20 28.54 14.45 -2.81
C GLU A 20 27.36 13.69 -2.20
N GLU A 21 26.91 14.07 -0.99
CA GLU A 21 25.73 13.46 -0.35
C GLU A 21 24.50 13.61 -1.25
N LYS A 22 24.32 14.79 -1.85
CA LYS A 22 23.22 15.05 -2.78
C LYS A 22 23.30 14.15 -4.01
N GLN A 23 24.49 13.98 -4.60
CA GLN A 23 24.68 13.09 -5.75
C GLN A 23 24.43 11.63 -5.37
N THR A 24 24.92 11.18 -4.21
CA THR A 24 24.72 9.81 -3.71
C THR A 24 23.23 9.51 -3.44
N LEU A 25 22.49 10.44 -2.85
CA LEU A 25 21.04 10.32 -2.66
C LEU A 25 20.25 10.42 -3.98
N LYS A 26 20.78 11.11 -4.99
CA LYS A 26 20.20 11.13 -6.34
C LYS A 26 20.33 9.76 -6.99
N LEU A 27 21.51 9.13 -6.90
CA LEU A 27 21.76 7.78 -7.40
C LEU A 27 20.89 6.73 -6.70
N LEU A 28 20.67 6.88 -5.38
CA LEU A 28 19.72 6.06 -4.63
C LEU A 28 18.34 6.05 -5.31
N TYR A 29 17.82 7.23 -5.66
CA TYR A 29 16.49 7.34 -6.22
C TYR A 29 16.40 6.91 -7.69
N GLU A 30 17.37 7.30 -8.51
CA GLU A 30 17.35 7.07 -9.95
C GLU A 30 17.71 5.63 -10.33
N TYR A 31 18.62 4.99 -9.60
CA TYR A 31 19.21 3.70 -9.99
C TYR A 31 19.05 2.61 -8.93
N ASP A 32 19.38 2.87 -7.66
CA ASP A 32 19.39 1.80 -6.65
C ASP A 32 17.98 1.43 -6.16
N GLY A 33 17.04 2.38 -6.19
CA GLY A 33 15.70 2.30 -5.62
C GLY A 33 15.69 2.43 -4.10
N ALA A 34 16.41 1.53 -3.42
CA ALA A 34 16.58 1.50 -1.98
C ALA A 34 17.93 0.86 -1.62
N TRP A 35 18.45 1.20 -0.44
CA TRP A 35 19.67 0.62 0.14
C TRP A 35 19.36 -0.36 1.26
N THR A 36 20.17 -1.41 1.36
CA THR A 36 20.26 -2.23 2.57
C THR A 36 20.92 -1.44 3.71
N GLU A 37 20.86 -1.96 4.93
CA GLU A 37 21.60 -1.40 6.08
C GLU A 37 23.10 -1.27 5.81
N GLN A 38 23.71 -2.28 5.17
CA GLN A 38 25.13 -2.28 4.85
C GLN A 38 25.46 -1.19 3.81
N GLU A 39 24.65 -1.08 2.76
CA GLU A 39 24.83 -0.05 1.73
C GLU A 39 24.65 1.35 2.30
N LEU A 40 23.67 1.56 3.18
CA LEU A 40 23.48 2.84 3.87
C LEU A 40 24.73 3.22 4.67
N ARG A 41 25.31 2.28 5.43
CA ARG A 41 26.53 2.55 6.21
C ARG A 41 27.73 2.92 5.35
N LEU A 42 27.88 2.28 4.19
CA LEU A 42 28.99 2.51 3.28
C LEU A 42 28.82 3.80 2.46
N LYS A 43 27.63 4.02 1.90
CA LYS A 43 27.36 5.12 0.97
C LYS A 43 26.98 6.43 1.68
N CYS A 44 26.63 6.38 2.97
CA CYS A 44 26.07 7.53 3.68
C CYS A 44 26.68 7.68 5.10
N PRO A 45 27.87 8.31 5.23
CA PRO A 45 28.55 8.48 6.51
C PRO A 45 27.71 9.19 7.58
N ARG A 46 26.91 10.20 7.19
CA ARG A 46 26.00 10.96 8.06
C ARG A 46 24.57 10.39 8.12
N ARG A 47 24.43 9.06 8.02
CA ARG A 47 23.12 8.37 7.96
C ARG A 47 22.16 8.75 9.10
N ASP A 48 22.64 8.89 10.33
CA ASP A 48 21.76 9.16 11.48
C ASP A 48 21.14 10.55 11.37
N ALA A 49 21.94 11.57 11.03
CA ALA A 49 21.45 12.92 10.77
C ALA A 49 20.48 12.98 9.57
N ILE A 50 20.74 12.21 8.51
CA ILE A 50 19.87 12.12 7.32
C ILE A 50 18.53 11.44 7.64
N LEU A 51 18.53 10.41 8.48
CA LEU A 51 17.32 9.73 8.97
C LEU A 51 16.51 10.62 9.92
N GLU A 52 17.18 11.31 10.84
CA GLU A 52 16.56 12.26 11.77
C GLU A 52 15.93 13.45 11.04
N ALA A 53 16.62 13.99 10.02
CA ALA A 53 16.08 15.01 9.13
C ALA A 53 14.91 14.51 8.26
N GLY A 54 14.63 13.20 8.28
CA GLY A 54 13.52 12.59 7.56
C GLY A 54 13.70 12.56 6.04
N LEU A 55 14.95 12.63 5.56
CA LEU A 55 15.26 12.56 4.13
C LEU A 55 15.16 11.11 3.61
N LEU A 56 15.36 10.12 4.48
CA LEU A 56 15.18 8.71 4.19
C LEU A 56 14.03 8.10 5.00
N HIS A 57 13.36 7.12 4.41
CA HIS A 57 12.44 6.22 5.07
C HIS A 57 13.09 4.86 5.26
N SER A 58 13.00 4.35 6.49
CA SER A 58 13.30 2.96 6.82
C SER A 58 12.02 2.13 6.73
N ILE A 59 12.06 0.99 6.03
CA ILE A 59 10.92 0.08 5.83
C ILE A 59 11.39 -1.36 6.08
N HIS A 60 10.63 -2.11 6.87
CA HIS A 60 10.84 -3.54 7.05
C HIS A 60 10.23 -4.32 5.89
N THR A 61 11.02 -5.15 5.22
CA THR A 61 10.60 -5.95 4.06
C THR A 61 10.93 -7.42 4.26
N VAL A 62 10.51 -8.25 3.31
CA VAL A 62 10.79 -9.70 3.30
C VAL A 62 12.27 -10.02 3.05
N ILE A 63 13.07 -9.07 2.58
CA ILE A 63 14.53 -9.20 2.37
C ILE A 63 15.36 -8.38 3.38
N GLY A 64 14.70 -7.89 4.43
CA GLY A 64 15.32 -7.12 5.51
C GLY A 64 14.89 -5.66 5.50
N ARG A 65 15.60 -4.83 6.24
CA ARG A 65 15.31 -3.40 6.35
C ARG A 65 15.93 -2.67 5.16
N LEU A 66 15.10 -1.93 4.43
CA LEU A 66 15.52 -1.09 3.31
C LEU A 66 15.34 0.39 3.62
N TYR A 67 16.19 1.20 3.02
CA TYR A 67 16.24 2.65 3.17
C TYR A 67 16.03 3.32 1.82
N MET A 68 15.00 4.14 1.70
CA MET A 68 14.64 4.80 0.46
C MET A 68 14.41 6.29 0.66
N LEU A 69 14.57 7.07 -0.40
CA LEU A 69 14.40 8.53 -0.34
C LEU A 69 12.93 8.90 -0.09
N SER A 70 12.66 9.71 0.94
CA SER A 70 11.31 10.22 1.26
C SER A 70 10.88 11.34 0.31
N VAL A 71 9.61 11.78 0.34
CA VAL A 71 9.19 13.01 -0.37
C VAL A 71 10.07 14.20 0.01
N THR A 72 10.39 14.36 1.29
CA THR A 72 11.27 15.45 1.77
C THR A 72 12.66 15.30 1.16
N GLY A 73 13.24 14.10 1.22
CA GLY A 73 14.53 13.80 0.58
C GLY A 73 14.54 14.10 -0.91
N ARG A 74 13.50 13.69 -1.62
CA ARG A 74 13.33 13.94 -3.05
C ARG A 74 13.29 15.43 -3.37
N ARG A 75 12.54 16.23 -2.60
CA ARG A 75 12.49 17.69 -2.80
C ARG A 75 13.83 18.37 -2.51
N THR A 76 14.59 17.88 -1.53
CA THR A 76 15.90 18.43 -1.19
C THR A 76 16.94 18.10 -2.28
N VAL A 77 16.88 16.88 -2.82
CA VAL A 77 17.89 16.36 -3.76
C VAL A 77 17.56 16.70 -5.21
N LEU A 78 16.29 16.68 -5.60
CA LEU A 78 15.82 16.90 -6.97
C LEU A 78 15.17 18.28 -7.11
N ARG A 79 15.74 19.14 -7.96
CA ARG A 79 15.25 20.52 -8.15
C ARG A 79 13.83 20.60 -8.73
N ASP A 80 13.37 19.59 -9.48
CA ASP A 80 12.04 19.51 -10.12
C ASP A 80 11.30 18.19 -9.80
N ALA A 81 11.20 17.87 -8.52
CA ALA A 81 10.62 16.60 -8.04
C ALA A 81 9.09 16.46 -8.28
N SER A 82 8.40 17.38 -8.95
CA SER A 82 6.93 17.35 -9.10
C SER A 82 6.43 16.49 -10.26
N SER A 83 7.25 16.28 -11.30
CA SER A 83 6.85 15.60 -12.55
C SER A 83 7.30 14.13 -12.67
N THR A 84 8.18 13.65 -11.78
CA THR A 84 8.81 12.32 -11.88
C THR A 84 8.78 11.52 -10.57
N LEU A 85 7.67 11.61 -9.83
CA LEU A 85 7.52 10.85 -8.58
C LEU A 85 7.16 9.39 -8.90
N ILE A 86 8.14 8.52 -8.74
CA ILE A 86 7.99 7.07 -8.84
C ILE A 86 7.24 6.58 -7.59
N ALA A 87 6.30 5.66 -7.76
CA ALA A 87 5.58 5.06 -6.63
C ALA A 87 6.57 4.33 -5.69
N PRO A 88 6.43 4.42 -4.36
CA PRO A 88 7.38 3.84 -3.42
C PRO A 88 7.65 2.35 -3.65
N GLN A 89 6.61 1.60 -4.00
CA GLN A 89 6.69 0.17 -4.32
C GLN A 89 7.65 -0.11 -5.49
N ARG A 90 7.71 0.75 -6.51
CA ARG A 90 8.66 0.58 -7.62
C ARG A 90 10.11 0.75 -7.21
N ASN A 91 10.39 1.63 -6.24
CA ASN A 91 11.75 1.77 -5.69
C ASN A 91 12.15 0.51 -4.90
N LEU A 92 11.21 -0.07 -4.18
CA LEU A 92 11.41 -1.34 -3.48
C LEU A 92 11.60 -2.52 -4.46
N ASP A 93 10.81 -2.57 -5.53
CA ASP A 93 10.93 -3.59 -6.59
C ASP A 93 12.26 -3.47 -7.34
N ARG A 94 12.70 -2.23 -7.65
CA ARG A 94 14.01 -1.94 -8.23
C ARG A 94 15.17 -2.39 -7.34
N ALA A 95 15.09 -2.10 -6.04
CA ALA A 95 16.09 -2.55 -5.08
C ALA A 95 16.14 -4.08 -5.03
N TYR A 96 14.97 -4.74 -4.97
CA TYR A 96 14.87 -6.18 -4.93
C TYR A 96 15.50 -6.85 -6.16
N ILE A 97 15.15 -6.41 -7.38
CA ILE A 97 15.72 -7.00 -8.60
C ILE A 97 17.23 -6.77 -8.70
N ARG A 98 17.71 -5.56 -8.36
CA ARG A 98 19.14 -5.22 -8.30
C ARG A 98 19.89 -6.16 -7.37
N LEU A 99 19.40 -6.35 -6.16
CA LEU A 99 20.01 -7.22 -5.16
C LEU A 99 19.99 -8.69 -5.59
N CYS A 100 18.90 -9.17 -6.22
CA CYS A 100 18.84 -10.53 -6.75
C CYS A 100 19.88 -10.77 -7.86
N MET A 101 20.00 -9.82 -8.79
CA MET A 101 20.98 -9.92 -9.89
C MET A 101 22.42 -9.94 -9.36
N ASN A 102 22.71 -9.10 -8.36
CA ASN A 102 24.03 -9.06 -7.72
C ASN A 102 24.36 -10.39 -7.02
N ASP A 103 23.44 -10.95 -6.23
CA ASP A 103 23.66 -12.23 -5.54
C ASP A 103 23.89 -13.40 -6.51
N TYR A 104 23.24 -13.37 -7.68
CA TYR A 104 23.41 -14.39 -8.73
C TYR A 104 24.61 -14.13 -9.64
N GLY A 105 25.33 -13.02 -9.46
CA GLY A 105 26.45 -12.62 -10.31
C GLY A 105 26.06 -12.31 -11.75
N TYR A 106 24.81 -11.87 -11.98
CA TYR A 106 24.36 -11.48 -13.32
C TYR A 106 24.96 -10.14 -13.70
N GLN A 107 25.53 -10.07 -14.90
CA GLN A 107 26.24 -8.87 -15.35
C GLN A 107 25.34 -8.03 -16.25
N GLU A 108 25.52 -6.71 -16.19
CA GLU A 108 24.91 -5.79 -17.14
C GLU A 108 25.49 -6.04 -18.54
N THR A 109 24.66 -5.91 -19.56
CA THR A 109 25.13 -5.95 -20.94
C THR A 109 25.79 -4.63 -21.32
N ASP A 110 26.78 -4.71 -22.20
CA ASP A 110 27.49 -3.59 -22.80
C ASP A 110 27.34 -3.61 -24.32
N GLN A 111 28.03 -2.69 -25.01
CA GLN A 111 28.00 -2.56 -26.47
C GLN A 111 28.51 -3.81 -27.21
N THR A 112 29.24 -4.70 -26.54
CA THR A 112 29.90 -5.86 -27.14
C THR A 112 29.12 -7.16 -26.96
N ASN A 113 28.29 -7.25 -25.92
CA ASN A 113 27.58 -8.48 -25.57
C ASN A 113 26.05 -8.33 -25.59
N THR A 114 25.52 -7.12 -25.82
CA THR A 114 24.08 -6.91 -25.89
C THR A 114 23.45 -7.58 -27.12
N ARG A 115 22.23 -8.07 -26.95
CA ARG A 115 21.36 -8.59 -28.01
C ARG A 115 20.13 -7.72 -28.22
N ASP A 116 20.06 -6.56 -27.57
CA ASP A 116 18.93 -5.62 -27.61
C ASP A 116 17.57 -6.28 -27.35
N LEU A 117 17.50 -7.21 -26.40
CA LEU A 117 16.32 -7.97 -26.01
C LEU A 117 15.25 -7.10 -25.36
N GLU A 118 15.63 -5.95 -24.77
CA GLU A 118 14.69 -5.05 -24.10
C GLU A 118 13.60 -4.54 -25.07
N GLN A 119 13.90 -4.46 -26.37
CA GLN A 119 12.93 -4.12 -27.41
C GLN A 119 11.70 -5.03 -27.40
N TYR A 120 11.85 -6.31 -27.03
CA TYR A 120 10.74 -7.27 -26.93
C TYR A 120 9.91 -7.05 -25.65
N GLY A 121 10.56 -6.61 -24.56
CA GLY A 121 9.96 -6.36 -23.25
C GLY A 121 8.90 -5.24 -23.26
N GLY A 122 9.03 -4.26 -24.16
CA GLY A 122 8.09 -3.15 -24.27
C GLY A 122 8.05 -2.30 -23.01
N LYS A 123 6.88 -2.26 -22.32
CA LYS A 123 6.71 -1.50 -21.07
C LYS A 123 6.94 -2.32 -19.80
N MET A 124 7.41 -3.56 -19.95
CA MET A 124 7.69 -4.42 -18.80
C MET A 124 9.07 -4.07 -18.24
N GLU A 125 9.19 -3.99 -16.91
CA GLU A 125 10.47 -3.77 -16.23
C GLU A 125 11.27 -5.09 -16.22
N LEU A 126 11.79 -5.44 -17.41
CA LEU A 126 12.69 -6.55 -17.65
C LEU A 126 14.00 -5.97 -18.18
N PHE A 127 15.12 -6.42 -17.62
CA PHE A 127 16.44 -5.92 -17.91
C PHE A 127 17.24 -6.99 -18.63
N GLU A 128 17.96 -6.62 -19.67
CA GLU A 128 18.88 -7.53 -20.32
C GLU A 128 20.11 -7.77 -19.43
N ARG A 129 20.45 -9.04 -19.23
CA ARG A 129 21.60 -9.45 -18.41
C ARG A 129 22.33 -10.64 -19.00
N VAL A 130 23.65 -10.67 -18.78
CA VAL A 130 24.48 -11.85 -19.04
C VAL A 130 24.35 -12.80 -17.85
N THR A 131 23.90 -14.01 -18.12
CA THR A 131 23.73 -15.09 -17.13
C THR A 131 24.64 -16.28 -17.46
N PRO A 132 24.83 -17.26 -16.56
CA PRO A 132 25.59 -18.46 -16.87
C PRO A 132 25.06 -19.26 -18.08
N GLN A 133 23.79 -19.07 -18.45
CA GLN A 133 23.16 -19.72 -19.60
C GLN A 133 23.10 -18.83 -20.85
N GLY A 134 23.81 -17.68 -20.84
CA GLY A 134 23.80 -16.69 -21.91
C GLY A 134 22.94 -15.46 -21.59
N VAL A 135 22.72 -14.62 -22.59
CA VAL A 135 21.96 -13.37 -22.44
C VAL A 135 20.46 -13.67 -22.24
N ALA A 136 19.86 -13.06 -21.24
CA ALA A 136 18.46 -13.26 -20.85
C ALA A 136 17.77 -11.94 -20.49
N LEU A 137 16.44 -11.95 -20.53
CA LEU A 137 15.61 -10.90 -19.91
C LEU A 137 15.31 -11.27 -18.47
N VAL A 138 15.66 -10.39 -17.54
CA VAL A 138 15.57 -10.63 -16.10
C VAL A 138 14.63 -9.62 -15.46
N GLY A 139 13.68 -10.08 -14.66
CA GLY A 139 12.73 -9.21 -13.95
C GLY A 139 12.47 -9.70 -12.53
N GLY A 140 11.89 -8.83 -11.71
CA GLY A 140 11.51 -9.21 -10.36
C GLY A 140 10.65 -8.15 -9.72
N VAL A 141 9.77 -8.60 -8.83
CA VAL A 141 8.87 -7.74 -8.06
C VAL A 141 8.88 -8.27 -6.64
N MET A 142 9.12 -7.41 -5.65
CA MET A 142 8.99 -7.75 -4.24
C MET A 142 7.55 -7.54 -3.78
N SER A 143 6.92 -6.46 -4.25
CA SER A 143 5.57 -6.06 -3.91
C SER A 143 4.56 -7.18 -4.16
N GLY A 144 3.64 -7.35 -3.20
CA GLY A 144 2.64 -8.43 -3.21
C GLY A 144 3.22 -9.86 -3.24
N GLY A 145 4.53 -10.06 -3.06
CA GLY A 145 5.17 -11.36 -3.09
C GLY A 145 5.64 -11.84 -4.48
N GLY A 146 5.71 -10.98 -5.50
CA GLY A 146 6.13 -11.36 -6.86
C GLY A 146 5.15 -10.93 -7.95
N PHE A 147 5.47 -11.17 -9.22
CA PHE A 147 4.53 -10.94 -10.32
C PHE A 147 3.21 -11.71 -10.13
N THR A 148 2.09 -11.04 -10.37
CA THR A 148 0.77 -11.67 -10.37
C THR A 148 0.65 -12.71 -11.49
N ARG A 149 -0.25 -13.70 -11.34
CA ARG A 149 -0.50 -14.72 -12.36
C ARG A 149 -0.78 -14.10 -13.73
N THR A 150 -1.68 -13.12 -13.78
CA THR A 150 -2.03 -12.39 -15.01
C THR A 150 -0.83 -11.67 -15.61
N THR A 151 0.07 -11.12 -14.79
CA THR A 151 1.28 -10.47 -15.28
C THR A 151 2.25 -11.48 -15.90
N VAL A 152 2.44 -12.64 -15.25
CA VAL A 152 3.28 -13.72 -15.80
C VAL A 152 2.67 -14.26 -17.10
N GLU A 153 1.35 -14.49 -17.16
CA GLU A 153 0.66 -14.90 -18.39
C GLU A 153 0.84 -13.87 -19.51
N ARG A 154 0.78 -12.56 -19.21
CA ARG A 154 1.05 -11.50 -20.19
C ARG A 154 2.51 -11.51 -20.68
N ILE A 155 3.48 -11.73 -19.79
CA ILE A 155 4.90 -11.89 -20.15
C ILE A 155 5.04 -13.07 -21.11
N VAL A 156 4.43 -14.21 -20.78
CA VAL A 156 4.46 -15.42 -21.61
C VAL A 156 3.86 -15.17 -22.99
N THR A 157 2.64 -14.66 -23.04
CA THR A 157 1.93 -14.40 -24.31
C THR A 157 2.71 -13.45 -25.20
N ARG A 158 3.37 -12.46 -24.61
CA ARG A 158 4.15 -11.46 -25.36
C ARG A 158 5.50 -11.99 -25.84
N LEU A 159 6.25 -12.69 -24.99
CA LEU A 159 7.66 -13.00 -25.24
C LEU A 159 7.91 -14.40 -25.76
N LYS A 160 6.96 -15.35 -25.65
CA LYS A 160 7.20 -16.77 -26.00
C LYS A 160 7.76 -16.94 -27.41
N SER A 161 7.14 -16.31 -28.41
CA SER A 161 7.57 -16.48 -29.81
C SER A 161 8.94 -15.87 -30.05
N SER A 162 9.20 -14.65 -29.55
CA SER A 162 10.51 -13.99 -29.69
C SER A 162 11.61 -14.74 -28.95
N ALA A 163 11.34 -15.23 -27.73
CA ALA A 163 12.28 -15.99 -26.93
C ALA A 163 12.72 -17.28 -27.64
N LEU A 164 11.79 -17.97 -28.31
CA LEU A 164 12.10 -19.16 -29.10
C LEU A 164 12.84 -18.83 -30.40
N ALA A 165 12.40 -17.80 -31.14
CA ALA A 165 13.01 -17.43 -32.42
C ALA A 165 14.43 -16.89 -32.25
N HIS A 166 14.68 -16.13 -31.18
CA HIS A 166 15.97 -15.51 -30.90
C HIS A 166 16.76 -16.27 -29.83
N GLY A 167 16.28 -17.42 -29.34
CA GLY A 167 17.01 -18.25 -28.38
C GLY A 167 17.47 -17.49 -27.13
N PHE A 168 16.55 -16.80 -26.45
CA PHE A 168 16.81 -16.19 -25.14
C PHE A 168 15.80 -16.68 -24.10
N ARG A 169 16.16 -16.53 -22.82
CA ARG A 169 15.30 -16.92 -21.69
C ARG A 169 14.76 -15.70 -20.98
N VAL A 170 13.64 -15.89 -20.29
CA VAL A 170 13.05 -14.93 -19.36
C VAL A 170 13.21 -15.50 -17.96
N ILE A 171 13.87 -14.76 -17.07
CA ILE A 171 14.11 -15.15 -15.67
C ILE A 171 13.37 -14.17 -14.77
N LEU A 172 12.47 -14.68 -13.92
CA LEU A 172 11.71 -13.87 -12.98
C LEU A 172 12.06 -14.23 -11.54
N PHE A 173 12.56 -13.26 -10.78
CA PHE A 173 12.77 -13.40 -9.35
C PHE A 173 11.47 -13.17 -8.57
N THR A 174 11.24 -13.98 -7.53
CA THR A 174 10.07 -13.88 -6.64
C THR A 174 10.42 -14.12 -5.17
N PRO A 175 9.96 -13.26 -4.24
CA PRO A 175 10.15 -13.50 -2.81
C PRO A 175 9.19 -14.57 -2.27
N SER A 176 8.14 -14.93 -3.02
CA SER A 176 7.26 -16.05 -2.65
C SER A 176 7.77 -17.35 -3.27
N PRO A 177 7.90 -18.44 -2.47
CA PRO A 177 8.36 -19.72 -3.00
C PRO A 177 7.33 -20.34 -3.95
N THR A 178 6.04 -20.09 -3.79
CA THR A 178 4.99 -20.76 -4.58
C THR A 178 4.54 -19.94 -5.80
N ARG A 179 4.67 -18.60 -5.75
CA ARG A 179 4.16 -17.72 -6.81
C ARG A 179 4.89 -17.96 -8.13
N GLY A 180 4.13 -18.11 -9.20
CA GLY A 180 4.65 -18.28 -10.56
C GLY A 180 5.21 -19.68 -10.89
N ARG A 181 5.40 -20.59 -9.91
CA ARG A 181 5.99 -21.92 -10.15
C ARG A 181 5.22 -22.76 -11.17
N ALA A 182 3.90 -22.84 -11.04
CA ALA A 182 3.08 -23.63 -11.97
C ALA A 182 3.16 -23.10 -13.42
N LEU A 183 3.20 -21.78 -13.60
CA LEU A 183 3.36 -21.16 -14.92
C LEU A 183 4.78 -21.36 -15.48
N ALA A 184 5.81 -21.28 -14.62
CA ALA A 184 7.18 -21.59 -15.00
C ALA A 184 7.33 -23.04 -15.47
N GLN A 185 6.71 -23.99 -14.77
CA GLN A 185 6.70 -25.40 -15.18
C GLN A 185 6.04 -25.60 -16.55
N LYS A 186 4.88 -24.96 -16.77
CA LYS A 186 4.16 -25.02 -18.05
C LYS A 186 4.95 -24.39 -19.22
N HIS A 187 5.81 -23.41 -18.95
CA HIS A 187 6.55 -22.65 -19.96
C HIS A 187 8.07 -22.75 -19.78
N SER A 188 8.56 -23.89 -19.29
CA SER A 188 9.95 -24.11 -18.88
C SER A 188 10.98 -23.92 -20.00
N SER A 189 10.56 -24.06 -21.26
CA SER A 189 11.39 -23.86 -22.44
C SER A 189 11.90 -22.41 -22.58
N MET A 190 11.20 -21.42 -22.01
CA MET A 190 11.60 -20.01 -22.10
C MET A 190 11.54 -19.26 -20.77
N LEU A 191 10.69 -19.68 -19.84
CA LEU A 191 10.47 -19.00 -18.56
C LEU A 191 11.10 -19.78 -17.41
N THR A 192 11.91 -19.09 -16.62
CA THR A 192 12.39 -19.57 -15.31
C THR A 192 11.87 -18.65 -14.23
N VAL A 193 11.33 -19.20 -13.15
CA VAL A 193 10.96 -18.44 -11.95
C VAL A 193 11.85 -18.89 -10.80
N LEU A 194 12.61 -17.96 -10.25
CA LEU A 194 13.56 -18.19 -9.18
C LEU A 194 13.04 -17.59 -7.88
N HIS A 195 12.86 -18.43 -6.86
CA HIS A 195 12.63 -17.92 -5.52
C HIS A 195 13.95 -17.46 -4.92
N HIS A 196 14.04 -16.19 -4.53
CA HIS A 196 15.24 -15.63 -3.92
C HIS A 196 14.91 -14.55 -2.89
N LEU A 197 15.69 -14.49 -1.82
CA LEU A 197 15.60 -13.47 -0.78
C LEU A 197 17.02 -12.94 -0.52
N PRO A 198 17.46 -11.89 -1.25
CA PRO A 198 18.81 -11.40 -1.14
C PRO A 198 19.14 -10.90 0.27
N GLY A 199 20.35 -11.19 0.74
CA GLY A 199 20.78 -10.86 2.10
C GLY A 199 20.12 -11.69 3.22
N GLY A 200 19.32 -12.71 2.88
CA GLY A 200 18.67 -13.63 3.82
C GLY A 200 17.19 -13.33 4.09
N THR A 201 16.63 -13.97 5.11
CA THR A 201 15.21 -13.82 5.48
C THR A 201 14.99 -12.56 6.31
N GLY A 202 14.35 -11.56 5.72
CA GLY A 202 13.82 -10.42 6.46
C GLY A 202 12.52 -10.75 7.17
N ASN A 203 12.09 -9.83 8.05
CA ASN A 203 10.78 -9.91 8.68
C ASN A 203 9.98 -8.63 8.43
N ARG A 204 9.10 -8.67 7.42
CA ARG A 204 8.14 -7.58 7.14
C ARG A 204 7.11 -7.47 8.26
N LEU A 205 6.67 -8.61 8.79
CA LEU A 205 5.70 -8.70 9.86
C LEU A 205 6.34 -8.32 11.20
N GLN A 206 5.74 -7.37 11.88
CA GLN A 206 6.16 -6.92 13.20
C GLN A 206 5.03 -7.17 14.20
N LEU A 207 5.38 -7.24 15.48
CA LEU A 207 4.44 -7.38 16.58
C LEU A 207 4.54 -6.18 17.49
N THR A 208 3.40 -5.64 17.92
CA THR A 208 3.39 -4.64 18.97
C THR A 208 3.86 -5.27 20.29
N THR A 209 4.83 -4.65 20.95
CA THR A 209 5.55 -5.21 22.10
C THR A 209 4.98 -4.80 23.45
N PHE A 210 4.30 -3.65 23.52
CA PHE A 210 3.80 -3.08 24.77
C PHE A 210 2.30 -3.34 24.91
N GLY A 211 1.89 -3.87 26.06
CA GLY A 211 0.48 -3.89 26.46
C GLY A 211 0.09 -2.60 27.20
N PRO A 212 -1.21 -2.40 27.46
CA PRO A 212 -1.66 -1.24 28.23
C PRO A 212 -0.92 -1.17 29.58
N PRO A 213 -0.49 0.02 30.02
CA PRO A 213 0.03 0.20 31.37
C PRO A 213 -0.99 -0.33 32.38
N LYS A 214 -0.53 -1.02 33.44
CA LYS A 214 -1.41 -1.56 34.49
C LYS A 214 -2.05 -0.49 35.40
N ASP A 215 -1.86 0.78 35.08
CA ASP A 215 -2.17 1.89 35.98
C ASP A 215 -3.58 2.43 35.74
N ASP A 216 -4.39 2.55 36.80
CA ASP A 216 -5.81 2.92 36.73
C ASP A 216 -6.02 4.35 36.19
N ALA A 217 -5.05 5.24 36.38
CA ALA A 217 -5.05 6.60 35.82
C ALA A 217 -5.06 6.61 34.28
N TYR A 218 -4.71 5.49 33.62
CA TYR A 218 -4.64 5.32 32.17
C TYR A 218 -5.86 4.62 31.55
N ALA A 219 -6.83 4.19 32.37
CA ALA A 219 -7.98 3.36 31.98
C ALA A 219 -9.25 4.14 31.57
N GLY A 220 -9.26 5.45 31.82
CA GLY A 220 -10.42 6.33 31.60
C GLY A 220 -10.86 6.51 30.13
N PRO A 221 -12.00 7.21 29.92
CA PRO A 221 -12.48 7.55 28.58
C PRO A 221 -11.44 8.35 27.79
N ALA A 222 -11.50 8.23 26.47
CA ALA A 222 -10.57 8.94 25.59
C ALA A 222 -10.92 10.42 25.46
N SER A 223 -12.21 10.72 25.47
CA SER A 223 -12.75 12.06 25.34
C SER A 223 -13.11 12.64 26.71
N SER A 224 -12.68 13.89 26.95
CA SER A 224 -13.34 14.74 27.94
C SER A 224 -14.56 15.39 27.30
N ALA A 225 -15.55 15.81 28.09
CA ALA A 225 -16.70 16.60 27.59
C ALA A 225 -16.26 17.81 26.76
N LEU A 226 -15.13 18.43 27.11
CA LEU A 226 -14.51 19.53 26.38
C LEU A 226 -13.97 19.12 25.00
N LEU A 227 -13.37 17.92 24.88
CA LEU A 227 -12.89 17.41 23.60
C LEU A 227 -14.06 17.10 22.65
N GLU A 228 -15.15 16.55 23.18
CA GLU A 228 -16.39 16.31 22.43
C GLU A 228 -17.02 17.62 21.97
N GLU A 229 -17.14 18.61 22.85
CA GLU A 229 -17.67 19.93 22.51
C GLU A 229 -16.81 20.64 21.45
N LEU A 230 -15.49 20.57 21.55
CA LEU A 230 -14.56 21.16 20.58
C LEU A 230 -14.62 20.46 19.22
N VAL A 231 -14.82 19.14 19.20
CA VAL A 231 -14.96 18.34 17.98
C VAL A 231 -16.32 18.60 17.32
N LEU A 232 -17.41 18.49 18.08
CA LEU A 232 -18.78 18.65 17.59
C LEU A 232 -19.06 20.09 17.12
N ARG A 233 -18.52 21.11 17.81
CA ARG A 233 -18.69 22.52 17.38
C ARG A 233 -17.93 22.85 16.10
N LYS A 234 -16.73 22.30 15.92
CA LYS A 234 -15.89 22.67 14.76
C LYS A 234 -16.19 21.83 13.54
N LYS A 235 -16.52 20.54 13.69
CA LYS A 235 -16.77 19.61 12.59
C LYS A 235 -17.68 18.45 13.01
N PRO A 236 -19.01 18.65 13.01
CA PRO A 236 -19.97 17.63 13.47
C PRO A 236 -19.90 16.32 12.67
N ASP A 237 -19.46 16.37 11.40
CA ASP A 237 -19.44 15.21 10.50
C ASP A 237 -18.11 14.42 10.51
N VAL A 238 -17.17 14.75 11.41
CA VAL A 238 -15.84 14.09 11.42
C VAL A 238 -15.87 12.71 12.05
N PHE A 239 -16.83 12.42 12.90
CA PHE A 239 -16.92 11.14 13.60
C PHE A 239 -18.30 10.51 13.44
N PRO A 240 -18.37 9.24 13.05
CA PRO A 240 -19.61 8.47 13.13
C PRO A 240 -20.10 8.40 14.58
N ALA A 241 -21.41 8.39 14.80
CA ALA A 241 -22.01 8.37 16.13
C ALA A 241 -21.46 7.23 17.01
N GLN A 242 -21.29 6.03 16.46
CA GLN A 242 -20.70 4.89 17.18
C GLN A 242 -19.25 5.14 17.59
N THR A 243 -18.49 5.91 16.81
CA THR A 243 -17.12 6.28 17.20
C THR A 243 -17.16 7.19 18.42
N LEU A 244 -18.04 8.19 18.46
CA LEU A 244 -18.15 9.09 19.63
C LEU A 244 -18.58 8.33 20.89
N GLU A 245 -19.55 7.41 20.76
CA GLU A 245 -19.97 6.55 21.86
C GLU A 245 -18.81 5.67 22.36
N LEU A 246 -18.05 5.07 21.45
CA LEU A 246 -16.89 4.26 21.79
C LEU A 246 -15.79 5.07 22.49
N LEU A 247 -15.58 6.34 22.14
CA LEU A 247 -14.57 7.19 22.77
C LEU A 247 -14.90 7.56 24.22
N ARG A 248 -16.18 7.51 24.60
CA ARG A 248 -16.66 7.63 26.00
C ARG A 248 -16.47 6.36 26.82
N SER A 249 -16.16 5.26 26.15
CA SER A 249 -15.99 3.96 26.75
C SER A 249 -14.57 3.78 27.32
N ARG A 250 -14.40 2.79 28.20
CA ARG A 250 -13.10 2.52 28.85
C ARG A 250 -12.06 2.09 27.82
N ARG A 251 -10.78 2.35 28.07
CA ARG A 251 -9.69 1.94 27.16
C ARG A 251 -9.74 0.45 26.79
N ALA A 252 -10.07 -0.42 27.75
CA ALA A 252 -10.16 -1.87 27.55
C ALA A 252 -11.26 -2.23 26.52
N GLU A 253 -12.43 -1.62 26.62
CA GLU A 253 -13.55 -1.81 25.68
C GLU A 253 -13.17 -1.27 24.29
N ARG A 254 -12.44 -0.15 24.21
CA ARG A 254 -11.92 0.37 22.94
C ARG A 254 -10.92 -0.59 22.28
N ILE A 255 -10.05 -1.23 23.08
CA ILE A 255 -9.12 -2.27 22.58
C ILE A 255 -9.91 -3.48 22.09
N GLU A 256 -10.90 -3.95 22.84
CA GLU A 256 -11.75 -5.08 22.44
C GLU A 256 -12.49 -4.78 21.13
N ARG A 257 -13.09 -3.58 21.03
CA ARG A 257 -13.76 -3.13 19.81
C ARG A 257 -12.79 -3.04 18.63
N PHE A 258 -11.58 -2.53 18.84
CA PHE A 258 -10.52 -2.54 17.83
C PHE A 258 -10.20 -3.97 17.35
N MET A 259 -10.06 -4.94 18.25
CA MET A 259 -9.76 -6.33 17.86
C MET A 259 -10.91 -6.99 17.09
N THR A 260 -12.14 -6.71 17.47
CA THR A 260 -13.35 -7.16 16.75
C THR A 260 -13.42 -6.55 15.35
N ASP A 261 -13.23 -5.23 15.24
CA ASP A 261 -13.20 -4.53 13.96
C ASP A 261 -12.03 -4.99 13.08
N LEU A 262 -10.85 -5.22 13.66
CA LEU A 262 -9.68 -5.72 12.94
C LEU A 262 -9.97 -7.09 12.33
N THR A 263 -10.63 -7.97 13.06
CA THR A 263 -11.02 -9.30 12.58
C THR A 263 -11.98 -9.21 11.41
N SER A 264 -12.97 -8.33 11.48
CA SER A 264 -13.97 -8.12 10.43
C SER A 264 -13.38 -7.44 9.19
N ASP A 265 -12.60 -6.38 9.37
CA ASP A 265 -12.08 -5.53 8.28
C ASP A 265 -10.75 -6.02 7.72
N ARG A 266 -10.12 -6.99 8.40
CA ARG A 266 -8.81 -7.59 8.13
C ARG A 266 -7.62 -6.64 8.31
N VAL A 267 -7.79 -5.35 8.03
CA VAL A 267 -6.75 -4.33 8.07
C VAL A 267 -7.28 -3.03 8.70
N ILE A 268 -6.52 -2.47 9.65
CA ILE A 268 -6.75 -1.14 10.21
C ILE A 268 -5.44 -0.36 10.19
N SER A 269 -5.46 0.89 9.72
CA SER A 269 -4.28 1.76 9.72
C SER A 269 -3.97 2.37 11.10
N ALA A 270 -2.77 2.90 11.28
CA ALA A 270 -2.40 3.66 12.49
C ALA A 270 -3.29 4.89 12.69
N GLU A 271 -3.68 5.55 11.61
CA GLU A 271 -4.52 6.74 11.67
C GLU A 271 -5.96 6.39 12.02
N GLN A 272 -6.47 5.25 11.56
CA GLN A 272 -7.77 4.71 11.98
C GLN A 272 -7.76 4.26 13.44
N LEU A 273 -6.69 3.60 13.89
CA LEU A 273 -6.50 3.23 15.30
C LEU A 273 -6.64 4.47 16.20
N TRP A 274 -5.95 5.55 15.83
CA TRP A 274 -6.03 6.80 16.58
C TRP A 274 -7.41 7.48 16.44
N ARG A 275 -7.96 7.57 15.23
CA ARG A 275 -9.22 8.28 14.97
C ARG A 275 -10.41 7.59 15.63
N HIS A 276 -10.61 6.30 15.41
CA HIS A 276 -11.83 5.62 15.86
C HIS A 276 -11.74 5.08 17.28
N TYR A 277 -10.53 4.87 17.78
CA TYR A 277 -10.33 4.23 19.08
C TYR A 277 -9.51 5.09 20.03
N MET A 278 -8.87 6.18 19.59
CA MET A 278 -7.90 6.95 20.39
C MET A 278 -6.90 6.05 21.11
N LEU A 279 -6.43 5.04 20.39
CA LEU A 279 -5.39 4.12 20.83
C LEU A 279 -4.08 4.42 20.11
N HIS A 280 -2.98 4.19 20.80
CA HIS A 280 -1.62 4.27 20.31
C HIS A 280 -1.07 2.84 20.17
N PRO A 281 -0.09 2.58 19.29
CA PRO A 281 0.53 1.26 19.17
C PRO A 281 1.02 0.62 20.49
N ARG A 282 1.26 1.42 21.53
CA ARG A 282 1.69 0.96 22.87
C ARG A 282 0.56 0.34 23.70
N ASP A 283 -0.67 0.46 23.24
CA ASP A 283 -1.87 -0.09 23.89
C ASP A 283 -2.19 -1.50 23.43
N LEU A 284 -1.54 -1.93 22.35
CA LEU A 284 -1.83 -3.16 21.65
C LEU A 284 -0.75 -4.18 21.99
N LYS A 285 -1.11 -5.31 22.57
CA LYS A 285 -0.16 -6.41 22.83
C LYS A 285 -0.27 -7.47 21.74
N ASN A 286 0.87 -7.87 21.16
CA ASN A 286 0.96 -8.94 20.17
C ASN A 286 0.07 -8.73 18.93
N VAL A 287 -0.23 -7.49 18.59
CA VAL A 287 -0.97 -7.18 17.37
C VAL A 287 0.02 -7.08 16.23
N ARG A 288 -0.26 -7.83 15.19
CA ARG A 288 0.54 -7.93 13.97
C ARG A 288 0.42 -6.65 13.17
N TYR A 289 1.53 -6.15 12.65
CA TYR A 289 1.51 -5.03 11.73
C TYR A 289 2.63 -5.11 10.68
N VAL A 290 2.44 -4.36 9.60
CA VAL A 290 3.49 -4.05 8.62
C VAL A 290 3.64 -2.54 8.51
N GLU A 291 4.85 -2.07 8.22
CA GLU A 291 5.09 -0.67 7.85
C GLU A 291 4.94 -0.50 6.35
N ALA A 292 4.28 0.59 5.94
CA ALA A 292 4.10 0.92 4.54
C ALA A 292 4.37 2.41 4.29
N VAL A 293 4.89 2.71 3.10
CA VAL A 293 5.00 4.07 2.56
C VAL A 293 4.18 4.12 1.28
N MET A 294 3.17 4.99 1.25
CA MET A 294 2.14 4.93 0.23
C MET A 294 1.73 6.31 -0.29
N HIS A 295 1.21 6.31 -1.51
CA HIS A 295 0.42 7.41 -2.04
C HIS A 295 -1.06 7.04 -1.93
N PRO A 296 -1.78 7.49 -0.89
CA PRO A 296 -3.16 7.05 -0.67
C PRO A 296 -4.13 7.59 -1.71
N VAL A 297 -3.76 8.67 -2.41
CA VAL A 297 -4.53 9.23 -3.52
C VAL A 297 -3.73 9.08 -4.79
N TYR A 298 -4.23 8.26 -5.73
CA TYR A 298 -3.53 7.90 -6.96
C TYR A 298 -2.99 9.10 -7.75
N SER A 299 -3.76 10.21 -7.81
CA SER A 299 -3.38 11.40 -8.56
C SER A 299 -2.49 12.39 -7.80
N ARG A 300 -2.26 12.22 -6.49
CA ARG A 300 -1.47 13.14 -5.66
C ARG A 300 -0.15 12.50 -5.26
N VAL A 301 0.77 12.40 -6.20
CA VAL A 301 2.06 11.73 -5.98
C VAL A 301 2.94 12.43 -4.94
N SER A 302 2.69 13.71 -4.65
CA SER A 302 3.36 14.43 -3.56
C SER A 302 2.82 14.12 -2.17
N LEU A 303 1.67 13.43 -2.07
CA LEU A 303 1.07 13.00 -0.83
C LEU A 303 1.60 11.60 -0.51
N GLU A 304 2.69 11.55 0.24
CA GLU A 304 3.27 10.32 0.77
C GLU A 304 2.96 10.20 2.25
N VAL A 305 2.48 9.03 2.65
CA VAL A 305 2.16 8.71 4.04
C VAL A 305 2.95 7.48 4.45
N LYS A 306 3.69 7.58 5.54
CA LYS A 306 4.25 6.42 6.24
C LYS A 306 3.26 6.01 7.33
N THR A 307 2.72 4.81 7.25
CA THR A 307 1.75 4.28 8.22
C THR A 307 2.14 2.86 8.68
N ARG A 308 1.39 2.36 9.66
CA ARG A 308 1.35 0.95 10.02
C ARG A 308 -0.02 0.39 9.69
N PHE A 309 -0.06 -0.77 9.05
CA PHE A 309 -1.28 -1.54 8.90
C PHE A 309 -1.28 -2.66 9.93
N TYR A 310 -2.22 -2.62 10.85
CA TYR A 310 -2.51 -3.73 11.75
C TYR A 310 -3.29 -4.80 11.00
N LEU A 311 -2.93 -6.06 11.23
CA LEU A 311 -3.37 -7.20 10.43
C LEU A 311 -4.12 -8.22 11.28
N ALA A 312 -5.25 -8.70 10.77
CA ALA A 312 -5.98 -9.81 11.39
C ALA A 312 -5.25 -11.16 11.31
N SER A 313 -4.35 -11.33 10.33
CA SER A 313 -3.60 -12.58 10.14
C SER A 313 -2.23 -12.36 9.49
N ASP A 314 -1.33 -13.31 9.73
CA ASP A 314 0.04 -13.29 9.18
C ASP A 314 0.08 -13.37 7.66
N ALA A 315 -0.91 -14.01 7.04
CA ALA A 315 -0.99 -14.14 5.59
C ALA A 315 -1.12 -12.79 4.87
N LEU A 316 -1.69 -11.77 5.52
CA LEU A 316 -1.87 -10.44 4.94
C LEU A 316 -0.53 -9.71 4.73
N GLN A 317 0.53 -10.10 5.43
CA GLN A 317 1.86 -9.49 5.25
C GLN A 317 2.41 -9.68 3.83
N TYR A 318 1.88 -10.62 3.05
CA TYR A 318 2.31 -10.88 1.67
C TYR A 318 1.49 -10.11 0.64
N GLN A 319 0.46 -9.36 1.06
CA GLN A 319 -0.29 -8.50 0.16
C GLN A 319 0.50 -7.24 -0.21
N ASP A 320 0.18 -6.68 -1.37
CA ASP A 320 0.69 -5.38 -1.78
C ASP A 320 0.19 -4.29 -0.83
N ASP A 321 0.99 -3.26 -0.58
CA ASP A 321 0.59 -2.17 0.30
C ASP A 321 -0.69 -1.48 -0.20
N ASN A 322 -0.89 -1.35 -1.53
CA ASN A 322 -2.13 -0.77 -2.06
C ASN A 322 -3.35 -1.66 -1.78
N ALA A 323 -3.19 -2.97 -1.75
CA ALA A 323 -4.27 -3.88 -1.37
C ALA A 323 -4.61 -3.74 0.13
N LEU A 324 -3.60 -3.55 0.99
CA LEU A 324 -3.82 -3.27 2.41
C LEU A 324 -4.51 -1.92 2.63
N GLY A 325 -4.07 -0.87 1.94
CA GLY A 325 -4.72 0.44 1.96
C GLY A 325 -6.14 0.40 1.41
N HIS A 326 -6.39 -0.40 0.38
CA HIS A 326 -7.74 -0.64 -0.15
C HIS A 326 -8.65 -1.30 0.89
N ALA A 327 -8.20 -2.38 1.53
CA ALA A 327 -8.94 -3.03 2.61
C ALA A 327 -9.20 -2.07 3.79
N ALA A 328 -8.21 -1.26 4.18
CA ALA A 328 -8.37 -0.23 5.21
C ALA A 328 -9.41 0.82 4.80
N GLY A 329 -9.48 1.19 3.52
CA GLY A 329 -10.50 2.09 2.97
C GLY A 329 -11.91 1.51 2.97
N VAL A 330 -12.06 0.21 2.69
CA VAL A 330 -13.35 -0.49 2.81
C VAL A 330 -13.81 -0.55 4.27
N GLY A 331 -12.91 -0.89 5.19
CA GLY A 331 -13.19 -0.88 6.64
C GLY A 331 -13.53 0.52 7.17
N GLU A 332 -12.90 1.56 6.61
CA GLU A 332 -13.28 2.95 6.90
C GLU A 332 -14.72 3.24 6.51
N MET A 333 -15.13 2.85 5.31
CA MET A 333 -16.51 3.05 4.84
C MET A 333 -17.50 2.34 5.76
N ARG A 334 -17.21 1.10 6.17
CA ARG A 334 -18.06 0.36 7.12
C ARG A 334 -18.26 1.14 8.43
N ARG A 335 -17.16 1.64 9.01
CA ARG A 335 -17.20 2.47 10.24
C ARG A 335 -17.96 3.77 10.03
N MET A 336 -17.73 4.46 8.91
CA MET A 336 -18.42 5.71 8.56
C MET A 336 -19.93 5.50 8.45
N MET A 337 -20.35 4.40 7.84
CA MET A 337 -21.75 4.03 7.66
C MET A 337 -22.38 3.35 8.89
N ASN A 338 -21.66 3.28 10.02
CA ASN A 338 -22.12 2.62 11.25
C ASN A 338 -22.57 1.17 11.03
N VAL A 339 -22.00 0.47 10.04
CA VAL A 339 -22.34 -0.92 9.75
C VAL A 339 -21.68 -1.84 10.78
N PRO A 340 -22.46 -2.70 11.46
CA PRO A 340 -21.92 -3.60 12.48
C PRO A 340 -20.97 -4.64 11.88
N THR A 341 -20.06 -5.12 12.71
CA THR A 341 -19.23 -6.29 12.38
C THR A 341 -20.06 -7.58 12.44
N GLY A 342 -19.57 -8.64 11.80
CA GLY A 342 -20.17 -9.97 11.85
C GLY A 342 -20.61 -10.49 10.48
N GLU A 343 -21.44 -11.53 10.47
CA GLU A 343 -21.78 -12.30 9.27
C GLU A 343 -22.53 -11.49 8.20
N ALA A 344 -23.20 -10.42 8.62
CA ALA A 344 -23.92 -9.52 7.73
C ALA A 344 -22.98 -8.68 6.85
N PHE A 345 -21.71 -8.47 7.25
CA PHE A 345 -20.73 -7.72 6.46
C PHE A 345 -19.66 -8.64 5.89
N GLN A 346 -19.68 -8.84 4.58
CA GLN A 346 -18.82 -9.79 3.88
C GLN A 346 -17.83 -9.07 2.97
N LEU A 347 -16.54 -9.23 3.23
CA LEU A 347 -15.47 -8.78 2.35
C LEU A 347 -15.31 -9.74 1.16
N HIS A 348 -15.13 -9.20 -0.04
CA HIS A 348 -14.89 -9.94 -1.28
C HIS A 348 -15.86 -11.13 -1.47
N PRO A 349 -17.18 -10.86 -1.56
CA PRO A 349 -18.16 -11.92 -1.76
C PRO A 349 -17.77 -12.77 -2.99
N HIS A 350 -17.68 -14.09 -2.82
CA HIS A 350 -17.29 -14.98 -3.90
C HIS A 350 -18.33 -14.92 -5.03
N ARG A 351 -17.97 -14.31 -6.17
CA ARG A 351 -18.74 -14.40 -7.43
C ARG A 351 -17.85 -14.82 -8.59
N ARG A 352 -18.44 -15.53 -9.56
CA ARG A 352 -17.78 -16.15 -10.73
C ARG A 352 -17.04 -15.15 -11.63
N LEU A 353 -17.32 -13.85 -11.55
CA LEU A 353 -16.62 -12.77 -12.27
C LEU A 353 -16.09 -11.75 -11.26
N ALA A 354 -14.86 -11.95 -10.79
CA ALA A 354 -14.23 -11.13 -9.74
C ALA A 354 -14.12 -9.62 -10.10
N ARG A 355 -14.24 -9.26 -11.38
CA ARG A 355 -14.16 -7.87 -11.84
C ARG A 355 -15.39 -7.03 -11.47
N ASP A 356 -16.54 -7.69 -11.34
CA ASP A 356 -17.85 -7.05 -11.21
C ASP A 356 -18.45 -7.20 -9.81
N ALA A 357 -17.72 -7.87 -8.91
CA ALA A 357 -18.08 -7.95 -7.51
C ALA A 357 -17.72 -6.64 -6.79
N PRO A 358 -18.55 -6.19 -5.82
CA PRO A 358 -18.17 -5.12 -4.92
C PRO A 358 -17.05 -5.59 -3.97
N ASP A 359 -16.34 -4.63 -3.39
CA ASP A 359 -15.28 -4.91 -2.42
C ASP A 359 -15.83 -5.53 -1.13
N ALA A 360 -17.02 -5.11 -0.73
CA ALA A 360 -17.76 -5.72 0.37
C ALA A 360 -19.28 -5.63 0.16
N VAL A 361 -20.02 -6.45 0.89
CA VAL A 361 -21.48 -6.44 0.90
C VAL A 361 -21.98 -6.42 2.33
N PHE A 362 -22.90 -5.51 2.62
CA PHE A 362 -23.68 -5.53 3.84
C PHE A 362 -25.07 -6.09 3.55
N HIS A 363 -25.40 -7.23 4.14
CA HIS A 363 -26.72 -7.85 4.07
C HIS A 363 -27.64 -7.20 5.10
N SER A 364 -28.24 -6.07 4.73
CA SER A 364 -29.21 -5.39 5.58
C SER A 364 -30.55 -6.14 5.61
N PRO A 365 -31.42 -5.87 6.60
CA PRO A 365 -32.77 -6.45 6.65
C PRO A 365 -33.64 -6.18 5.41
N TYR A 366 -33.30 -5.15 4.62
CA TYR A 366 -34.07 -4.73 3.44
C TYR A 366 -33.46 -5.21 2.12
N GLY A 367 -32.25 -5.75 2.14
CA GLY A 367 -31.52 -6.18 0.94
C GLY A 367 -30.02 -5.92 1.01
N PRO A 368 -29.26 -6.45 0.05
CA PRO A 368 -27.80 -6.34 0.04
C PRO A 368 -27.36 -4.94 -0.40
N ILE A 369 -26.38 -4.39 0.29
CA ILE A 369 -25.79 -3.08 0.04
C ILE A 369 -24.35 -3.29 -0.42
N ALA A 370 -24.00 -2.79 -1.61
CA ALA A 370 -22.66 -2.89 -2.16
C ALA A 370 -21.75 -1.79 -1.59
N PHE A 371 -20.52 -2.16 -1.23
CA PHE A 371 -19.45 -1.24 -0.83
C PHE A 371 -18.32 -1.35 -1.85
N GLU A 372 -17.95 -0.23 -2.48
CA GLU A 372 -16.84 -0.15 -3.43
C GLU A 372 -15.90 0.99 -3.02
N TYR A 373 -14.60 0.71 -2.94
CA TYR A 373 -13.58 1.69 -2.59
C TYR A 373 -12.69 2.03 -3.79
N ASP A 374 -12.60 3.32 -4.11
CA ASP A 374 -11.77 3.84 -5.19
C ASP A 374 -10.61 4.67 -4.62
N THR A 375 -9.39 4.16 -4.75
CA THR A 375 -8.13 4.89 -4.44
C THR A 375 -7.90 6.11 -5.35
N GLY A 376 -8.79 6.32 -6.33
CA GLY A 376 -8.76 7.36 -7.34
C GLY A 376 -8.21 6.88 -8.69
N ALA A 377 -7.88 5.59 -8.80
CA ALA A 377 -7.29 4.98 -9.99
C ALA A 377 -8.31 4.64 -11.08
N TYR A 378 -9.60 4.53 -10.74
CA TYR A 378 -10.61 4.13 -11.72
C TYR A 378 -10.85 5.22 -12.76
N LYS A 379 -10.87 4.84 -14.04
CA LYS A 379 -11.41 5.68 -15.11
C LYS A 379 -12.93 5.79 -14.95
N LEU A 380 -13.54 6.88 -15.40
CA LEU A 380 -15.00 7.08 -15.28
C LEU A 380 -15.81 5.95 -15.92
N ARG A 381 -15.37 5.43 -17.08
CA ARG A 381 -15.99 4.24 -17.70
C ARG A 381 -16.00 3.00 -16.80
N THR A 382 -15.00 2.86 -15.93
CA THR A 382 -14.94 1.75 -14.97
C THR A 382 -15.92 1.96 -13.83
N VAL A 383 -16.09 3.21 -13.37
CA VAL A 383 -17.08 3.58 -12.36
C VAL A 383 -18.49 3.27 -12.89
N GLN A 384 -18.81 3.75 -14.09
CA GLN A 384 -20.11 3.50 -14.74
C GLN A 384 -20.39 2.01 -14.89
N SER A 385 -19.45 1.26 -15.48
CA SER A 385 -19.60 -0.19 -15.68
C SER A 385 -19.80 -0.97 -14.36
N LYS A 386 -19.20 -0.54 -13.25
CA LYS A 386 -19.43 -1.15 -11.93
C LYS A 386 -20.81 -0.81 -11.38
N LEU A 387 -21.25 0.44 -11.49
CA LEU A 387 -22.57 0.87 -11.04
C LEU A 387 -23.69 0.13 -11.79
N GLU A 388 -23.61 0.08 -13.13
CA GLU A 388 -24.51 -0.70 -13.98
C GLU A 388 -24.56 -2.16 -13.52
N SER A 389 -23.40 -2.77 -13.29
CA SER A 389 -23.31 -4.15 -12.83
C SER A 389 -23.93 -4.36 -11.44
N PHE A 390 -23.79 -3.40 -10.52
CA PHE A 390 -24.43 -3.49 -9.21
C PHE A 390 -25.95 -3.40 -9.29
N VAL A 391 -26.47 -2.54 -10.18
CA VAL A 391 -27.91 -2.46 -10.47
C VAL A 391 -28.41 -3.80 -11.03
N GLN A 392 -27.74 -4.34 -12.04
CA GLN A 392 -28.09 -5.64 -12.65
C GLN A 392 -28.02 -6.81 -11.65
N GLN A 393 -27.13 -6.72 -10.67
CA GLN A 393 -26.97 -7.72 -9.62
C GLN A 393 -27.97 -7.57 -8.46
N GLY A 394 -28.86 -6.56 -8.50
CA GLY A 394 -29.95 -6.38 -7.54
C GLY A 394 -29.50 -5.84 -6.18
N TYR A 395 -28.39 -5.09 -6.12
CA TYR A 395 -28.01 -4.40 -4.89
C TYR A 395 -28.99 -3.27 -4.58
N LEU A 396 -29.47 -3.21 -3.34
CA LEU A 396 -30.44 -2.21 -2.87
C LEU A 396 -29.90 -0.79 -3.00
N GLN A 397 -28.62 -0.61 -2.64
CA GLN A 397 -27.88 0.63 -2.80
C GLN A 397 -26.38 0.34 -2.91
N THR A 398 -25.64 1.33 -3.40
CA THR A 398 -24.18 1.33 -3.49
C THR A 398 -23.61 2.44 -2.62
N ILE A 399 -22.75 2.08 -1.69
CA ILE A 399 -21.89 3.02 -0.96
C ILE A 399 -20.55 3.05 -1.69
N TRP A 400 -20.21 4.20 -2.27
CA TRP A 400 -18.97 4.38 -3.00
C TRP A 400 -17.98 5.23 -2.20
N GLY A 401 -16.88 4.64 -1.76
CA GLY A 401 -15.82 5.35 -1.04
C GLY A 401 -14.74 5.84 -2.00
N THR A 402 -14.22 7.04 -1.77
CA THR A 402 -13.03 7.54 -2.48
C THR A 402 -12.01 8.14 -1.52
N ALA A 403 -10.72 7.95 -1.79
CA ALA A 403 -9.64 8.62 -1.05
C ALA A 403 -9.49 10.11 -1.42
N ASN A 404 -10.13 10.56 -2.50
CA ASN A 404 -9.95 11.89 -3.08
C ASN A 404 -11.24 12.71 -2.99
N ASP A 405 -11.19 13.77 -2.18
CA ASP A 405 -12.28 14.75 -2.01
C ASP A 405 -12.80 15.30 -3.34
N ARG A 406 -11.91 15.58 -4.29
CA ARG A 406 -12.29 16.11 -5.61
C ARG A 406 -13.04 15.11 -6.48
N ARG A 407 -12.94 13.80 -6.22
CA ARG A 407 -13.65 12.77 -6.99
C ARG A 407 -15.08 12.57 -6.50
N VAL A 408 -15.41 12.95 -5.27
CA VAL A 408 -16.75 12.78 -4.69
C VAL A 408 -17.84 13.35 -5.61
N PRO A 409 -17.83 14.64 -6.01
CA PRO A 409 -18.88 15.20 -6.86
C PRO A 409 -18.92 14.55 -8.25
N THR A 410 -17.78 14.15 -8.79
CA THR A 410 -17.72 13.50 -10.12
C THR A 410 -18.38 12.13 -10.11
N ILE A 411 -18.04 11.29 -9.12
CA ILE A 411 -18.64 9.95 -8.99
C ILE A 411 -20.11 10.08 -8.63
N GLN A 412 -20.47 11.05 -7.78
CA GLN A 412 -21.87 11.31 -7.43
C GLN A 412 -22.69 11.67 -8.68
N GLY A 413 -22.14 12.50 -9.58
CA GLY A 413 -22.78 12.82 -10.85
C GLY A 413 -22.98 11.60 -11.76
N VAL A 414 -22.00 10.69 -11.82
CA VAL A 414 -22.14 9.42 -12.58
C VAL A 414 -23.20 8.53 -11.95
N MET A 415 -23.20 8.38 -10.63
CA MET A 415 -24.20 7.59 -9.90
C MET A 415 -25.61 8.12 -10.09
N SER A 416 -25.81 9.45 -10.03
CA SER A 416 -27.11 10.08 -10.26
C SER A 416 -27.61 9.96 -11.70
N ALA A 417 -26.72 9.77 -12.68
CA ALA A 417 -27.07 9.62 -14.09
C ALA A 417 -27.34 8.16 -14.49
N GLU A 418 -26.92 7.19 -13.67
CA GLU A 418 -27.11 5.77 -13.92
C GLU A 418 -28.51 5.32 -13.49
N GLU A 419 -29.30 4.83 -14.43
CA GLU A 419 -30.69 4.46 -14.17
C GLU A 419 -30.77 3.29 -13.17
N GLY A 420 -31.59 3.46 -12.12
CA GLY A 420 -31.74 2.45 -11.07
C GLY A 420 -30.61 2.41 -10.03
N ALA A 421 -29.50 3.13 -10.24
CA ALA A 421 -28.47 3.27 -9.23
C ALA A 421 -28.98 4.11 -8.05
N ARG A 422 -28.78 3.60 -6.84
CA ARG A 422 -29.13 4.27 -5.58
C ARG A 422 -27.93 4.23 -4.64
N GLY A 423 -27.81 5.24 -3.78
CA GLY A 423 -26.79 5.27 -2.73
C GLY A 423 -26.07 6.60 -2.64
N GLU A 424 -24.85 6.57 -2.12
CA GLU A 424 -24.06 7.75 -1.80
C GLU A 424 -22.58 7.55 -2.07
N VAL A 425 -21.90 8.67 -2.33
CA VAL A 425 -20.45 8.72 -2.47
C VAL A 425 -19.83 9.41 -1.26
N ILE A 426 -18.97 8.69 -0.55
CA ILE A 426 -18.32 9.18 0.68
C ILE A 426 -16.82 9.34 0.52
N LEU A 427 -16.27 10.35 1.21
CA LEU A 427 -14.84 10.53 1.35
C LEU A 427 -14.30 9.59 2.43
N SER A 428 -13.59 8.53 2.03
CA SER A 428 -13.03 7.52 2.92
C SER A 428 -11.49 7.64 2.96
N GLU A 429 -11.00 8.34 3.99
CA GLU A 429 -9.58 8.66 4.20
C GLU A 429 -8.99 7.83 5.35
N TRP A 430 -8.65 6.58 5.08
CA TRP A 430 -7.99 5.68 6.05
C TRP A 430 -6.61 6.18 6.53
N TRP A 431 -5.99 7.10 5.81
CA TRP A 431 -4.62 7.59 6.06
C TRP A 431 -4.57 8.93 6.80
N ARG A 432 -5.71 9.61 6.99
CA ARG A 432 -5.74 10.95 7.58
C ARG A 432 -6.03 10.83 9.08
N GLY A 433 -5.13 11.35 9.91
CA GLY A 433 -5.35 11.47 11.36
C GLY A 433 -6.44 12.49 11.73
N LEU A 434 -6.66 12.67 13.03
CA LEU A 434 -7.58 13.69 13.53
C LEU A 434 -7.11 15.09 13.11
N PRO A 435 -8.04 15.99 12.70
CA PRO A 435 -7.73 17.39 12.44
C PRO A 435 -7.56 18.11 13.79
N ILE A 436 -6.53 17.77 14.55
CA ILE A 436 -6.15 18.51 15.75
C ILE A 436 -5.20 19.61 15.28
N SER A 437 -5.77 20.77 14.95
CA SER A 437 -5.03 22.00 14.65
C SER A 437 -4.96 22.90 15.88
#